data_AF-A0A5B7J7G4-F1
#
_entry.id   AF-A0A5B7J7G4-F1
#
_cell.length_a   1.000
_cell.length_b   1.000
_cell.length_c   1.000
_cell.angle_alpha   90.00
_cell.angle_beta   90.00
_cell.angle_gamma   90.00
#
_symmetry.space_group_name_H-M   'P 1'
#
loop_
_entity.id
_entity.type
_entity.pdbx_description
1 polymer ?
#
loop_
_entity_poly.entity_id
_entity_poly.type
_entity_poly.pdbx_seq_one_letter_code
_entity_poly.pdbx_strand_id
1 'polypeptide(L)'
;MNGLLASAFLVASTLVAVADSFIIVTGVTVGAAGLAAGALAVGGLALGAKLFALKAKRRRGKRQASECVSFENPEMYFALAANGDFLDCGRRFVCELEATPEENLTSEELLIRNLFGQGFISANASAGNYYAEAADIGAAGGVDACVDAFSKCPYDHKTLFLAFQETQTAQ
;
A
#
# COMPACT_ATOMS: atom_id res chain seq x y z
N MET A 1 53.08 -9.73 -4.99
CA MET A 1 52.73 -9.31 -3.62
C MET A 1 51.47 -8.46 -3.74
N ASN A 2 50.29 -9.06 -3.56
CA ASN A 2 49.01 -8.37 -3.71
C ASN A 2 48.22 -8.57 -2.42
N GLY A 3 47.98 -7.47 -1.71
CA GLY A 3 47.16 -7.42 -0.51
C GLY A 3 45.72 -7.02 -0.86
N LEU A 4 44.77 -7.82 -0.39
CA LEU A 4 43.34 -7.51 -0.34
C LEU A 4 42.96 -7.53 1.16
N LEU A 5 42.55 -6.41 1.73
CA LEU A 5 41.84 -6.37 3.00
C LEU A 5 40.60 -5.49 2.85
N ALA A 6 39.46 -6.16 2.93
CA ALA A 6 38.12 -5.61 2.84
C ALA A 6 37.79 -4.77 4.09
N SER A 7 37.29 -3.56 3.84
CA SER A 7 36.81 -2.63 4.86
C SER A 7 35.34 -2.92 5.16
N ALA A 8 35.04 -3.37 6.37
CA ALA A 8 33.66 -3.48 6.86
C ALA A 8 33.21 -2.11 7.39
N PHE A 9 32.29 -1.46 6.68
CA PHE A 9 31.58 -0.27 7.16
C PHE A 9 30.50 -0.69 8.17
N LEU A 10 30.66 -0.31 9.44
CA LEU A 10 29.64 -0.42 10.48
C LEU A 10 28.67 0.76 10.36
N VAL A 11 27.43 0.51 9.95
CA VAL A 11 26.33 1.49 9.98
C VAL A 11 25.75 1.52 11.38
N ALA A 12 25.95 2.62 12.10
CA ALA A 12 25.29 2.90 13.37
C ALA A 12 23.94 3.58 13.11
N SER A 13 22.84 2.85 13.30
CA SER A 13 21.49 3.40 13.25
C SER A 13 21.14 4.10 14.56
N THR A 14 20.94 5.42 14.51
CA THR A 14 20.41 6.20 15.63
C THR A 14 18.87 6.12 15.65
N LEU A 15 18.30 5.50 16.68
CA LEU A 15 16.87 5.62 16.99
C LEU A 15 16.61 6.98 17.66
N VAL A 16 15.78 7.80 17.03
CA VAL A 16 15.16 8.97 17.67
C VAL A 16 13.90 8.48 18.37
N ALA A 17 13.90 8.50 19.70
CA ALA A 17 12.71 8.27 20.51
C ALA A 17 11.91 9.58 20.62
N VAL A 18 10.70 9.60 20.03
CA VAL A 18 9.68 10.62 20.31
C VAL A 18 9.13 10.35 21.72
N ALA A 19 9.31 11.31 22.62
CA ALA A 19 8.78 11.28 23.98
C ALA A 19 7.42 12.00 24.01
N ASP A 20 6.34 11.23 24.03
CA ASP A 20 5.03 11.75 24.43
C ASP A 20 4.97 11.86 25.97
N SER A 21 4.42 12.97 26.42
CA SER A 21 4.40 13.39 27.83
C SER A 21 3.49 12.47 28.65
N PHE A 22 4.06 11.54 29.42
CA PHE A 22 3.33 10.75 30.41
C PHE A 22 3.37 11.39 31.79
N ILE A 23 2.19 11.47 32.39
CA ILE A 23 1.89 12.01 33.71
C ILE A 23 2.64 11.22 34.79
N ILE A 24 3.24 11.98 35.71
CA ILE A 24 3.97 11.53 36.89
C ILE A 24 3.06 10.66 37.77
N VAL A 25 3.40 9.38 37.93
CA VAL A 25 2.91 8.53 39.03
C VAL A 25 4.12 7.93 39.74
N THR A 26 4.18 8.22 41.03
CA THR A 26 5.21 7.87 42.00
C THR A 26 5.31 6.37 42.27
N GLY A 27 6.54 5.86 42.30
CA GLY A 27 6.94 4.70 43.13
C GLY A 27 6.96 3.35 42.42
N VAL A 28 8.15 2.79 42.26
CA VAL A 28 8.61 1.50 42.82
C VAL A 28 10.05 1.26 42.34
N THR A 29 10.98 1.24 43.29
CA THR A 29 12.37 0.80 43.12
C THR A 29 12.49 -0.68 43.47
N VAL A 30 12.87 -1.51 42.50
CA VAL A 30 13.40 -2.87 42.69
C VAL A 30 14.23 -3.12 41.42
N GLY A 31 15.53 -3.37 41.44
CA GLY A 31 16.40 -3.92 42.47
C GLY A 31 17.33 -4.86 41.69
N ALA A 32 18.54 -4.40 41.40
CA ALA A 32 19.55 -5.22 40.73
C ALA A 32 20.03 -6.33 41.68
N ALA A 33 19.76 -7.59 41.32
CA ALA A 33 20.32 -8.79 41.93
C ALA A 33 20.14 -9.92 40.91
N GLY A 34 21.10 -10.76 40.55
CA GLY A 34 22.50 -10.86 40.89
C GLY A 34 23.10 -11.90 39.94
N LEU A 35 24.38 -11.72 39.59
CA LEU A 35 25.20 -12.76 38.97
C LEU A 35 25.37 -13.89 39.99
N ALA A 36 25.03 -15.13 39.65
CA ALA A 36 25.55 -16.30 40.35
C ALA A 36 25.72 -17.46 39.39
N ALA A 37 26.98 -17.80 39.21
CA ALA A 37 27.51 -18.91 38.44
C ALA A 37 26.95 -20.28 38.88
N GLY A 38 26.85 -21.19 37.91
CA GLY A 38 26.57 -22.60 38.15
C GLY A 38 27.04 -23.43 36.97
N ALA A 39 28.35 -23.60 36.83
CA ALA A 39 28.97 -24.52 35.88
C ALA A 39 28.98 -25.95 36.45
N LEU A 40 28.09 -26.82 35.98
CA LEU A 40 28.11 -28.28 36.14
C LEU A 40 27.23 -28.83 34.99
N ALA A 41 27.60 -29.77 34.12
CA ALA A 41 28.69 -30.70 34.07
C ALA A 41 28.93 -31.10 32.60
N VAL A 42 30.19 -31.35 32.25
CA VAL A 42 30.59 -32.07 31.04
C VAL A 42 30.17 -33.53 31.23
N GLY A 43 29.27 -34.03 30.37
CA GLY A 43 28.89 -35.43 30.36
C GLY A 43 27.59 -35.66 29.60
N GLY A 44 27.69 -36.03 28.33
CA GLY A 44 26.48 -36.31 27.55
C GLY A 44 26.70 -36.48 26.05
N LEU A 45 27.41 -37.55 25.69
CA LEU A 45 27.14 -38.38 24.53
C LEU A 45 26.79 -37.67 23.21
N ALA A 46 27.83 -37.52 22.38
CA ALA A 46 27.73 -37.39 20.94
C ALA A 46 26.88 -38.53 20.36
N LEU A 47 25.57 -38.31 20.16
CA LEU A 47 24.65 -39.13 19.34
C LEU A 47 23.26 -38.47 19.15
N GLY A 48 23.18 -37.13 19.20
CA GLY A 48 21.91 -36.40 19.02
C GLY A 48 21.79 -35.61 17.71
N ALA A 49 22.89 -35.45 16.95
CA ALA A 49 22.93 -34.52 15.83
C ALA A 49 22.12 -34.94 14.58
N LYS A 50 21.61 -36.19 14.52
CA LYS A 50 20.78 -36.66 13.40
C LYS A 50 19.27 -36.56 13.61
N LEU A 51 18.80 -36.29 14.83
CA LEU A 51 17.36 -36.09 15.09
C LEU A 51 16.90 -34.64 14.89
N PHE A 52 17.82 -33.67 14.96
CA PHE A 52 17.50 -32.26 14.68
C PHE A 52 17.47 -31.94 13.17
N ALA A 53 18.11 -32.77 12.32
CA ALA A 53 18.08 -32.61 10.87
C ALA A 53 16.72 -32.98 10.22
N LEU A 54 15.85 -33.72 10.93
CA LEU A 54 14.53 -34.13 10.42
C LEU A 54 13.40 -33.15 10.75
N LYS A 55 13.64 -32.15 11.61
CA LYS A 55 12.67 -31.05 11.87
C LYS A 55 12.97 -29.75 11.12
N ALA A 56 14.04 -29.71 10.31
CA ALA A 56 14.36 -28.56 9.46
C ALA A 56 13.75 -28.65 8.05
N LYS A 57 12.97 -29.69 7.74
CA LYS A 57 12.39 -29.92 6.39
C LYS A 57 10.87 -29.79 6.31
N ARG A 58 10.27 -28.97 7.17
CA ARG A 58 8.82 -28.65 7.07
C ARG A 58 8.48 -27.21 7.46
N ARG A 59 9.36 -26.28 7.11
CA ARG A 59 9.00 -24.86 6.94
C ARG A 59 9.34 -24.40 5.53
N ARG A 60 8.97 -25.19 4.53
CA ARG A 60 8.63 -24.59 3.24
C ARG A 60 7.30 -23.89 3.49
N GLY A 61 7.40 -22.67 4.00
CA GLY A 61 6.25 -21.78 4.12
C GLY A 61 5.55 -21.87 2.79
N LYS A 62 4.33 -22.41 2.81
CA LYS A 62 3.39 -22.09 1.76
C LYS A 62 3.35 -20.58 1.81
N ARG A 63 4.00 -19.91 0.86
CA ARG A 63 3.61 -18.55 0.53
C ARG A 63 2.11 -18.69 0.40
N GLN A 64 1.34 -18.07 1.30
CA GLN A 64 -0.06 -17.84 1.00
C GLN A 64 0.02 -17.24 -0.40
N ALA A 65 -0.43 -17.99 -1.41
CA ALA A 65 -0.87 -17.33 -2.61
C ALA A 65 -1.83 -16.30 -2.03
N SER A 66 -1.51 -15.01 -2.20
CA SER A 66 -2.52 -13.98 -2.05
C SER A 66 -3.72 -14.56 -2.76
N GLU A 67 -4.79 -14.81 -2.02
CA GLU A 67 -6.06 -15.15 -2.62
C GLU A 67 -6.33 -13.96 -3.53
N CYS A 68 -5.97 -14.13 -4.81
CA CYS A 68 -6.03 -13.06 -5.79
C CYS A 68 -7.49 -12.67 -5.79
N VAL A 69 -7.76 -11.40 -5.50
CA VAL A 69 -9.10 -10.83 -5.50
C VAL A 69 -9.82 -11.39 -6.71
N SER A 70 -10.90 -12.17 -6.50
CA SER A 70 -11.59 -12.78 -7.63
C SER A 70 -12.20 -11.65 -8.46
N PHE A 71 -11.96 -11.63 -9.77
CA PHE A 71 -12.64 -10.73 -10.70
C PHE A 71 -14.15 -11.02 -10.81
N GLU A 72 -14.66 -12.06 -10.15
CA GLU A 72 -16.09 -12.35 -10.05
C GLU A 72 -16.89 -11.24 -9.36
N ASN A 73 -16.23 -10.37 -8.56
CA ASN A 73 -16.89 -9.25 -7.92
C ASN A 73 -16.19 -7.91 -8.21
N PRO A 74 -16.63 -7.17 -9.24
CA PRO A 74 -16.03 -5.87 -9.58
C PRO A 74 -16.20 -4.83 -8.46
N GLU A 75 -17.22 -4.94 -7.60
CA GLU A 75 -17.40 -4.02 -6.46
C GLU A 75 -16.24 -4.01 -5.50
N MET A 76 -15.54 -5.15 -5.34
CA MET A 76 -14.41 -5.21 -4.43
C MET A 76 -13.26 -4.31 -4.90
N TYR A 77 -13.07 -4.18 -6.22
CA TYR A 77 -12.05 -3.32 -6.81
C TYR A 77 -12.43 -1.84 -6.70
N PHE A 78 -13.70 -1.50 -6.96
CA PHE A 78 -14.17 -0.13 -6.76
C PHE A 78 -14.14 0.28 -5.30
N ALA A 79 -14.52 -0.62 -4.39
CA ALA A 79 -14.42 -0.36 -2.96
C ALA A 79 -12.97 -0.12 -2.56
N LEU A 80 -12.02 -0.91 -3.06
CA LEU A 80 -10.60 -0.71 -2.78
C LEU A 80 -10.10 0.65 -3.31
N ALA A 81 -10.48 1.01 -4.54
CA ALA A 81 -10.12 2.30 -5.14
C ALA A 81 -10.72 3.47 -4.34
N ALA A 82 -12.01 3.42 -4.01
CA ALA A 82 -12.69 4.44 -3.23
C ALA A 82 -12.10 4.59 -1.82
N ASN A 83 -11.68 3.49 -1.19
CA ASN A 83 -11.00 3.53 0.10
C ASN A 83 -9.58 4.13 0.02
N GLY A 84 -8.94 4.14 -1.15
CA GLY A 84 -7.64 4.76 -1.36
C GLY A 84 -7.71 6.23 -1.78
N ASP A 85 -8.88 6.72 -2.20
CA ASP A 85 -9.07 8.04 -2.79
C ASP A 85 -9.32 9.15 -1.77
N PHE A 86 -8.46 9.26 -0.75
CA PHE A 86 -8.65 10.20 0.36
C PHE A 86 -8.61 11.69 -0.04
N LEU A 87 -7.91 12.00 -1.13
CA LEU A 87 -7.78 13.36 -1.67
C LEU A 87 -8.76 13.61 -2.82
N ASP A 88 -9.66 12.67 -3.11
CA ASP A 88 -10.65 12.78 -4.18
C ASP A 88 -10.03 12.91 -5.59
N CYS A 89 -8.77 12.49 -5.77
CA CYS A 89 -8.08 12.56 -7.05
C CYS A 89 -8.63 11.55 -8.06
N GLY A 90 -9.04 10.36 -7.62
CA GLY A 90 -9.72 9.39 -8.49
C GLY A 90 -11.05 9.93 -8.99
N ARG A 91 -11.85 10.55 -8.11
CA ARG A 91 -13.10 11.21 -8.50
C ARG A 91 -12.84 12.41 -9.42
N ARG A 92 -11.86 13.24 -9.10
CA ARG A 92 -11.46 14.37 -9.97
C ARG A 92 -11.09 13.88 -11.36
N PHE A 93 -10.32 12.80 -11.45
CA PHE A 93 -9.93 12.20 -12.71
C PHE A 93 -11.15 11.78 -13.54
N VAL A 94 -12.06 10.98 -12.96
CA VAL A 94 -13.27 10.52 -13.66
C VAL A 94 -14.15 11.70 -14.10
N CYS A 95 -14.34 12.69 -13.25
CA CYS A 95 -15.10 13.90 -13.57
C CYS A 95 -14.51 14.66 -14.75
N GLU A 96 -13.21 14.93 -14.72
CA GLU A 96 -12.55 15.68 -15.79
C GLU A 96 -12.50 14.89 -17.10
N LEU A 97 -12.41 13.55 -17.06
CA LEU A 97 -12.53 12.70 -18.25
C LEU A 97 -13.92 12.81 -18.90
N GLU A 98 -14.99 12.82 -18.09
CA GLU A 98 -16.35 13.00 -18.60
C GLU A 98 -16.62 14.42 -19.11
N ALA A 99 -16.03 15.42 -18.46
CA ALA A 99 -16.10 16.80 -18.90
C ALA A 99 -15.30 17.10 -20.18
N THR A 100 -14.37 16.23 -20.56
CA THR A 100 -13.45 16.45 -21.68
C THR A 100 -14.03 15.87 -22.98
N PRO A 101 -14.05 16.64 -24.10
CA PRO A 101 -14.49 16.15 -25.39
C PRO A 101 -13.69 14.91 -25.84
N GLU A 102 -14.37 13.96 -26.48
CA GLU A 102 -13.78 12.67 -26.88
C GLU A 102 -12.56 12.82 -27.77
N GLU A 103 -12.57 13.78 -28.69
CA GLU A 103 -11.45 14.09 -29.57
C GLU A 103 -10.18 14.57 -28.86
N ASN A 104 -10.29 14.99 -27.59
CA ASN A 104 -9.18 15.45 -26.76
C ASN A 104 -8.69 14.39 -25.78
N LEU A 105 -9.28 13.20 -25.78
CA LEU A 105 -8.89 12.08 -24.94
C LEU A 105 -8.10 11.05 -25.75
N THR A 106 -7.10 10.45 -25.12
CA THR A 106 -6.42 9.27 -25.65
C THR A 106 -7.33 8.05 -25.64
N SER A 107 -6.99 7.01 -26.41
CA SER A 107 -7.73 5.74 -26.43
C SER A 107 -7.83 5.08 -25.05
N GLU A 108 -6.77 5.19 -24.23
CA GLU A 108 -6.77 4.67 -22.86
C GLU A 108 -7.65 5.51 -21.93
N GLU A 109 -7.63 6.84 -22.04
CA GLU A 109 -8.52 7.71 -21.27
C GLU A 109 -9.99 7.48 -21.63
N LEU A 110 -10.30 7.25 -22.91
CA LEU A 110 -11.65 6.87 -23.35
C LEU A 110 -12.08 5.52 -22.77
N LEU A 111 -11.18 4.55 -22.69
CA LEU A 111 -11.47 3.27 -22.05
C LEU A 111 -11.83 3.48 -20.57
N ILE A 112 -11.05 4.31 -19.85
CA ILE A 112 -11.29 4.61 -18.44
C ILE A 112 -12.61 5.38 -18.27
N ARG A 113 -12.86 6.41 -19.10
CA ARG A 113 -14.12 7.15 -19.12
C ARG A 113 -15.30 6.19 -19.27
N ASN A 114 -15.26 5.30 -20.26
CA ASN A 114 -16.33 4.33 -20.50
C ASN A 114 -16.51 3.33 -19.35
N LEU A 115 -15.44 3.02 -18.61
CA LEU A 115 -15.50 2.12 -17.46
C LEU A 115 -16.21 2.76 -16.26
N PHE A 116 -15.93 4.02 -15.95
CA PHE A 116 -16.47 4.70 -14.75
C PHE A 116 -17.66 5.61 -15.02
N GLY A 117 -17.87 6.01 -16.27
CA GLY A 117 -18.97 6.83 -16.74
C GLY A 117 -20.23 6.02 -17.08
N GLN A 118 -21.07 6.57 -17.97
CA GLN A 118 -22.41 6.03 -18.28
C GLN A 118 -22.44 4.65 -18.99
N GLY A 119 -21.30 3.99 -19.16
CA GLY A 119 -21.17 2.84 -20.07
C GLY A 119 -21.17 1.44 -19.44
N PHE A 120 -20.67 1.26 -18.21
CA PHE A 120 -20.27 -0.10 -17.79
C PHE A 120 -20.64 -0.50 -16.35
N ILE A 121 -20.65 0.42 -15.40
CA ILE A 121 -20.97 0.11 -14.00
C ILE A 121 -22.42 0.50 -13.72
N SER A 122 -23.24 -0.53 -13.48
CA SER A 122 -24.63 -0.37 -13.05
C SER A 122 -24.68 0.55 -11.82
N ALA A 123 -25.54 1.57 -11.87
CA ALA A 123 -25.82 2.53 -10.79
C ALA A 123 -26.28 1.91 -9.44
N ASN A 124 -26.22 0.59 -9.31
CA ASN A 124 -26.54 -0.18 -8.10
C ASN A 124 -25.29 -0.66 -7.33
N ALA A 125 -24.10 -0.42 -7.87
CA ALA A 125 -22.80 -0.61 -7.23
C ALA A 125 -22.53 0.51 -6.23
N SER A 126 -22.41 0.24 -4.92
CA SER A 126 -22.22 1.32 -3.93
C SER A 126 -20.87 2.03 -4.10
N ALA A 127 -19.82 1.30 -4.49
CA ALA A 127 -18.52 1.87 -4.77
C ALA A 127 -18.39 2.34 -6.23
N GLY A 128 -19.13 1.73 -7.17
CA GLY A 128 -19.29 2.28 -8.51
C GLY A 128 -19.95 3.66 -8.52
N ASN A 129 -20.99 3.84 -7.71
CA ASN A 129 -21.71 5.10 -7.55
C ASN A 129 -20.83 6.25 -7.07
N TYR A 130 -19.79 5.95 -6.28
CA TYR A 130 -18.82 6.94 -5.81
C TYR A 130 -18.09 7.64 -6.97
N TYR A 131 -17.77 6.92 -8.05
CA TYR A 131 -17.16 7.48 -9.25
C TYR A 131 -18.20 7.93 -10.29
N ALA A 132 -19.36 7.27 -10.36
CA ALA A 132 -20.45 7.69 -11.24
C ALA A 132 -21.01 9.08 -10.87
N GLU A 133 -21.08 9.42 -9.58
CA GLU A 133 -21.44 10.77 -9.15
C GLU A 133 -20.46 11.81 -9.69
N ALA A 134 -19.17 11.50 -9.70
CA ALA A 134 -18.15 12.40 -10.24
C ALA A 134 -18.28 12.56 -11.76
N ALA A 135 -18.59 11.47 -12.47
CA ALA A 135 -18.90 11.50 -13.88
C ALA A 135 -20.10 12.42 -14.19
N ASP A 136 -21.19 12.33 -13.42
CA ASP A 136 -22.38 13.16 -13.60
C ASP A 136 -22.09 14.66 -13.39
N ILE A 137 -21.24 14.99 -12.41
CA ILE A 137 -20.78 16.38 -12.19
C ILE A 137 -20.03 16.90 -13.42
N GLY A 138 -19.11 16.10 -13.98
CA GLY A 138 -18.34 16.49 -15.16
C GLY A 138 -19.20 16.64 -16.41
N ALA A 139 -20.12 15.70 -16.63
CA ALA A 139 -21.06 15.73 -17.75
C ALA A 139 -21.99 16.95 -17.71
N ALA A 140 -22.43 17.36 -16.52
CA ALA A 140 -23.36 18.48 -16.36
C ALA A 140 -22.66 19.85 -16.26
N GLY A 141 -21.52 19.92 -15.59
CA GLY A 141 -20.87 21.17 -15.16
C GLY A 141 -19.53 21.48 -15.84
N GLY A 142 -18.98 20.54 -16.62
CA GLY A 142 -17.68 20.70 -17.25
C GLY A 142 -16.51 20.67 -16.25
N VAL A 143 -15.31 21.00 -16.75
CA VAL A 143 -14.06 20.86 -15.99
C VAL A 143 -14.02 21.75 -14.75
N ASP A 144 -14.55 22.98 -14.82
CA ASP A 144 -14.55 23.90 -13.68
C ASP A 144 -15.36 23.35 -12.50
N ALA A 145 -16.50 22.70 -12.77
CA ALA A 145 -17.29 22.03 -11.73
C ALA A 145 -16.52 20.89 -11.06
N CYS A 146 -15.69 20.15 -11.81
CA CYS A 146 -14.82 19.11 -11.27
C CYS A 146 -13.74 19.69 -10.33
N VAL A 147 -13.13 20.81 -10.70
CA VAL A 147 -12.13 21.49 -9.88
C VAL A 147 -12.74 21.95 -8.55
N ASP A 148 -13.93 22.53 -8.60
CA ASP A 148 -14.64 22.99 -7.41
C ASP A 148 -15.07 21.81 -6.51
N ALA A 149 -15.68 20.77 -7.10
CA ALA A 149 -16.20 19.61 -6.39
C ALA A 149 -15.08 18.76 -5.75
N PHE A 150 -13.90 18.70 -6.38
CA PHE A 150 -12.78 17.86 -5.96
C PHE A 150 -11.51 18.66 -5.66
N SER A 151 -11.70 19.82 -5.03
CA SER A 151 -10.65 20.80 -4.70
C SER A 151 -9.55 20.30 -3.76
N LYS A 152 -9.73 19.15 -3.08
CA LYS A 152 -8.67 18.51 -2.28
C LYS A 152 -7.56 17.90 -3.14
N CYS A 153 -7.89 17.50 -4.37
CA CYS A 153 -6.90 16.95 -5.28
C CYS A 153 -6.14 18.09 -5.95
N PRO A 154 -4.80 18.14 -5.85
CA PRO A 154 -4.01 19.24 -6.43
C PRO A 154 -3.64 19.01 -7.91
N TYR A 155 -4.08 17.92 -8.53
CA TYR A 155 -3.67 17.49 -9.86
C TYR A 155 -4.85 17.42 -10.83
N ASP A 156 -4.62 17.83 -12.08
CA ASP A 156 -5.57 17.66 -13.18
C ASP A 156 -5.49 16.24 -13.77
N HIS A 157 -6.44 15.89 -14.65
CA HIS A 157 -6.50 14.56 -15.21
C HIS A 157 -5.26 14.19 -16.02
N LYS A 158 -4.67 15.15 -16.73
CA LYS A 158 -3.47 14.92 -17.53
C LYS A 158 -2.30 14.52 -16.66
N THR A 159 -2.11 15.21 -15.54
CA THR A 159 -1.06 14.91 -14.57
C THR A 159 -1.28 13.54 -13.93
N LEU A 160 -2.52 13.22 -13.55
CA LEU A 160 -2.88 11.92 -12.98
C LEU A 160 -2.68 10.78 -13.98
N PHE A 161 -3.04 10.99 -15.24
CA PHE A 161 -2.88 10.01 -16.31
C PHE A 161 -1.41 9.77 -16.66
N LEU A 162 -0.59 10.82 -16.69
CA LEU A 162 0.86 10.69 -16.85
C LEU A 162 1.48 9.83 -15.73
N ALA A 163 1.11 10.08 -14.48
CA ALA A 163 1.58 9.28 -13.35
C ALA A 163 1.15 7.81 -13.48
N PHE A 164 -0.07 7.54 -13.95
CA PHE A 164 -0.53 6.19 -14.25
C PHE A 164 0.32 5.51 -15.34
N GLN A 165 0.62 6.20 -16.44
CA GLN A 165 1.46 5.66 -17.51
C GLN A 165 2.89 5.33 -17.03
N GLU A 166 3.51 6.21 -16.24
CA GLU A 166 4.85 5.97 -15.68
C GLU A 166 4.91 4.65 -14.89
N THR A 167 3.88 4.39 -14.08
CA THR A 167 3.82 3.15 -13.27
C THR A 167 3.65 1.87 -14.10
N GLN A 168 3.03 1.95 -15.27
CA GLN A 168 2.87 0.80 -16.17
C GLN A 168 4.17 0.44 -16.89
N THR A 169 5.01 1.43 -17.23
CA THR A 169 6.29 1.17 -17.92
C THR A 169 7.37 0.57 -17.02
N ALA A 170 7.17 0.62 -15.71
CA ALA A 170 8.11 0.08 -14.72
C ALA A 170 7.93 -1.42 -14.42
N GLN A 171 6.91 -2.06 -15.00
CA GLN A 171 6.61 -3.50 -14.86
C GLN A 171 7.04 -4.28 -16.10
#